data_AF-A0A960DPN1-F1
#
_entry.id   AF-A0A960DPN1-F1
#
_cell.length_a   1.000
_cell.length_b   1.000
_cell.length_c   1.000
_cell.angle_alpha   90.00
_cell.angle_beta   90.00
_cell.angle_gamma   90.00
#
_symmetry.space_group_name_H-M   'P 1'
#
loop_
_entity.id
_entity.type
_entity.pdbx_description
1 polymer ?
#
loop_
_entity_poly.entity_id
_entity_poly.type
_entity_poly.pdbx_seq_one_letter_code
_entity_poly.pdbx_strand_id
1 'polypeptide(L)'
;PGLDVAVEVVGSTPRTAADGTVLSDVPPRPAYAVGGMSLPVSLVTRTLTVDVTPANPTVQPGEATSLDIRVTDAAGRAVGGAELAVVVVDEAVLALSGYQLADPLSAFYSPAYQYGDRAYSRSLLHLVDPDVLRGRDGQDTSTAATDAASETTAAAGVPDYAPGADTAGGGESAADDGKSNSAGGAIDVRSQFDALALFEPSVTTGADGTVSVPFTMPDTLTRYRVMVVAVSGDERFGSGESAVTAQLPLSVRPSAPRFANYGDQFQFPVVVQNLTDDDLAVDVVLETSNLQPGQAVGQTVQVPAGDRVEVRFPVATAEAGTAGYRVAVVSGDLADAATGSLPVYTPATAEAFATYGVVDNG
;
A
#
# COMPACT_ATOMS: atom_id res chain seq x y z
N PRO A 1 4.51 4.91 24.14
CA PRO A 1 4.63 4.93 25.61
C PRO A 1 4.63 6.36 26.19
N GLY A 2 4.00 6.58 27.34
CA GLY A 2 3.89 7.90 27.95
C GLY A 2 3.44 7.83 29.41
N LEU A 3 3.54 8.95 30.10
CA LEU A 3 2.99 9.15 31.44
C LEU A 3 1.87 10.18 31.35
N ASP A 4 0.66 9.79 31.74
CA ASP A 4 -0.43 10.74 31.91
C ASP A 4 -0.38 11.30 33.34
N VAL A 5 -0.29 12.62 33.44
CA VAL A 5 -0.23 13.33 34.72
C VAL A 5 -1.50 14.14 34.86
N ALA A 6 -2.25 13.87 35.93
CA ALA A 6 -3.38 14.68 36.36
C ALA A 6 -3.07 15.32 37.71
N VAL A 7 -3.29 16.63 37.81
CA VAL A 7 -3.14 17.40 39.05
C VAL A 7 -4.52 17.92 39.43
N GLU A 8 -5.01 17.46 40.59
CA GLU A 8 -6.22 17.96 41.22
C GLU A 8 -5.81 18.87 42.39
N VAL A 9 -6.29 20.10 42.40
CA VAL A 9 -6.10 21.05 43.51
C VAL A 9 -7.45 21.30 44.15
N VAL A 10 -7.56 21.02 45.45
CA VAL A 10 -8.76 21.29 46.25
C VAL A 10 -8.47 22.46 47.20
N GLY A 11 -9.42 23.38 47.30
CA GLY A 11 -9.30 24.56 48.13
C GLY A 11 -10.67 25.18 48.42
N SER A 12 -10.67 26.49 48.65
CA SER A 12 -11.90 27.24 48.83
C SER A 12 -11.84 28.54 48.05
N THR A 13 -13.00 29.04 47.64
CA THR A 13 -13.14 30.32 46.94
C THR A 13 -14.19 31.16 47.66
N PRO A 14 -14.03 32.49 47.74
CA PRO A 14 -15.02 33.35 48.37
C PRO A 14 -16.41 33.16 47.74
N ARG A 15 -17.46 33.28 48.56
CA ARG A 15 -18.83 33.28 48.05
C ARG A 15 -19.14 34.64 47.46
N THR A 16 -19.79 34.66 46.30
CA THR A 16 -20.26 35.89 45.67
C THR A 16 -21.77 35.97 45.72
N ALA A 17 -22.30 37.17 45.93
CA ALA A 17 -23.72 37.46 45.74
C ALA A 17 -24.09 37.41 44.24
N ALA A 18 -25.38 37.52 43.93
CA ALA A 18 -25.88 37.44 42.55
C ALA A 18 -25.34 38.55 41.62
N ASP A 19 -24.87 39.66 42.20
CA ASP A 19 -24.25 40.79 41.52
C ASP A 19 -22.72 40.65 41.37
N GLY A 20 -22.14 39.53 41.82
CA GLY A 20 -20.70 39.26 41.76
C GLY A 20 -19.89 39.83 42.92
N THR A 21 -20.51 40.54 43.88
CA THR A 21 -19.80 41.07 45.04
C THR A 21 -19.38 39.95 46.01
N VAL A 22 -18.16 40.00 46.54
CA VAL A 22 -17.65 39.01 47.49
C VAL A 22 -18.30 39.22 48.86
N LEU A 23 -18.90 38.16 49.40
CA LEU A 23 -19.49 38.14 50.74
C LEU A 23 -18.40 37.92 51.79
N SER A 24 -18.12 38.92 52.62
CA SER A 24 -17.05 38.88 53.64
C SER A 24 -17.40 38.11 54.91
N ASP A 25 -18.69 38.00 55.23
CA ASP A 25 -19.18 37.48 56.52
C ASP A 25 -19.71 36.04 56.44
N VAL A 26 -19.39 35.34 55.35
CA VAL A 26 -19.85 33.96 55.11
C VAL A 26 -18.65 33.08 54.81
N PRO A 27 -18.58 31.84 55.36
CA PRO A 27 -17.51 30.92 55.05
C PRO A 27 -17.36 30.68 53.52
N PRO A 28 -16.11 30.64 53.01
CA PRO A 28 -15.85 30.40 51.59
C PRO A 28 -16.40 29.03 51.18
N ARG A 29 -16.78 28.89 49.90
CA ARG A 29 -17.28 27.61 49.37
C ARG A 29 -16.11 26.72 48.96
N PRO A 30 -16.24 25.38 49.04
CA PRO A 30 -15.27 24.47 48.45
C PRO A 30 -15.07 24.76 46.96
N ALA A 31 -13.84 24.65 46.50
CA ALA A 31 -13.47 24.78 45.10
C ALA A 31 -12.47 23.69 44.73
N TYR A 32 -12.47 23.26 43.48
CA TYR A 32 -11.47 22.36 42.94
C TYR A 32 -11.08 22.79 41.53
N ALA A 33 -9.86 22.47 41.13
CA ALA A 33 -9.34 22.63 39.77
C ALA A 33 -8.61 21.36 39.36
N VAL A 34 -8.75 20.97 38.09
CA VAL A 34 -8.08 19.80 37.53
C VAL A 34 -7.33 20.24 36.28
N GLY A 35 -6.07 19.82 36.16
CA GLY A 35 -5.27 19.96 34.96
C GLY A 35 -4.61 18.63 34.63
N GLY A 36 -4.60 18.26 33.35
CA GLY A 36 -3.97 17.02 32.91
C GLY A 36 -3.07 17.25 31.69
N MET A 37 -2.02 16.44 31.57
CA MET A 37 -1.21 16.38 30.36
C MET A 37 -0.61 14.98 30.14
N SER A 38 -0.35 14.64 28.89
CA SER A 38 0.40 13.43 28.53
C SER A 38 1.87 13.78 28.28
N LEU A 39 2.77 13.04 28.91
CA LEU A 39 4.21 13.16 28.76
C LEU A 39 4.72 11.98 27.91
N PRO A 40 5.01 12.18 26.61
CA PRO A 40 5.51 11.11 25.77
C PRO A 40 6.93 10.72 26.19
N VAL A 41 7.20 9.40 26.27
CA VAL A 41 8.57 8.90 26.44
C VAL A 41 9.23 8.85 25.06
N SER A 42 10.38 9.50 24.94
CA SER A 42 11.13 9.55 23.68
C SER A 42 11.56 8.15 23.23
N LEU A 43 11.31 7.83 21.96
CA LEU A 43 11.71 6.59 21.30
C LEU A 43 13.00 6.74 20.48
N VAL A 44 13.70 7.87 20.59
CA VAL A 44 14.87 8.18 19.74
C VAL A 44 15.91 7.05 19.82
N THR A 45 16.26 6.59 21.02
CA THR A 45 17.26 5.51 21.19
C THR A 45 16.80 4.15 20.67
N ARG A 46 15.50 4.00 20.37
CA ARG A 46 14.87 2.80 19.82
C ARG A 46 14.69 2.87 18.31
N THR A 47 15.00 4.02 17.71
CA THR A 47 14.86 4.24 16.26
C THR A 47 16.11 3.75 15.53
N LEU A 48 15.89 2.97 14.48
CA LEU A 48 16.90 2.65 13.46
C LEU A 48 16.70 3.57 12.25
N THR A 49 17.79 4.07 11.70
CA THR A 49 17.79 4.73 10.39
C THR A 49 18.13 3.67 9.34
N VAL A 50 17.27 3.54 8.33
CA VAL A 50 17.42 2.57 7.25
C VAL A 50 17.59 3.34 5.94
N ASP A 51 18.82 3.44 5.47
CA ASP A 51 19.14 4.07 4.19
C ASP A 51 19.12 3.02 3.09
N VAL A 52 18.29 3.22 2.07
CA VAL A 52 18.08 2.27 0.97
C VAL A 52 18.53 2.92 -0.34
N THR A 53 19.61 2.39 -0.91
CA THR A 53 20.22 2.93 -2.13
C THR A 53 20.19 1.89 -3.22
N PRO A 54 19.40 2.07 -4.29
CA PRO A 54 19.52 1.24 -5.48
C PRO A 54 20.89 1.42 -6.11
N ALA A 55 21.50 0.33 -6.56
CA ALA A 55 22.76 0.38 -7.29
C ALA A 55 22.64 1.26 -8.55
N ASN A 56 21.49 1.16 -9.23
CA ASN A 56 21.08 2.03 -10.31
C ASN A 56 19.63 2.50 -10.07
N PRO A 57 19.34 3.81 -10.11
CA PRO A 57 17.97 4.32 -9.93
C PRO A 57 17.06 4.02 -11.14
N THR A 58 17.69 3.72 -12.27
CA THR A 58 17.07 3.43 -13.55
C THR A 58 17.68 2.15 -14.10
N VAL A 59 16.84 1.17 -14.42
CA VAL A 59 17.26 -0.17 -14.82
C VAL A 59 16.44 -0.61 -16.02
N GLN A 60 17.02 -1.37 -16.94
CA GLN A 60 16.23 -1.95 -18.04
C GLN A 60 15.38 -3.12 -17.53
N PRO A 61 14.20 -3.36 -18.11
CA PRO A 61 13.40 -4.52 -17.76
C PRO A 61 14.17 -5.82 -18.05
N GLY A 62 14.04 -6.83 -17.19
CA GLY A 62 14.79 -8.09 -17.27
C GLY A 62 16.25 -8.00 -16.81
N GLU A 63 16.79 -6.81 -16.55
CA GLU A 63 18.15 -6.62 -16.06
C GLU A 63 18.27 -6.94 -14.56
N ALA A 64 19.38 -7.57 -14.18
CA ALA A 64 19.73 -7.81 -12.78
C ALA A 64 20.31 -6.53 -12.14
N THR A 65 19.85 -6.20 -10.94
CA THR A 65 20.30 -5.05 -10.16
C THR A 65 20.38 -5.42 -8.68
N SER A 66 20.75 -4.48 -7.81
CA SER A 66 20.80 -4.69 -6.36
C SER A 66 20.36 -3.45 -5.58
N LEU A 67 19.97 -3.70 -4.32
CA LEU A 67 19.72 -2.67 -3.31
C LEU A 67 20.82 -2.74 -2.26
N ASP A 68 21.53 -1.63 -2.05
CA ASP A 68 22.47 -1.48 -0.96
C ASP A 68 21.75 -0.80 0.21
N ILE A 69 21.63 -1.54 1.31
CA ILE A 69 20.91 -1.12 2.51
C ILE A 69 21.89 -0.91 3.65
N ARG A 70 21.81 0.23 4.32
CA ARG A 70 22.60 0.55 5.51
C ARG A 70 21.68 0.82 6.70
N VAL A 71 21.97 0.17 7.81
CA VAL A 71 21.24 0.34 9.07
C VAL A 71 22.14 0.99 10.11
N THR A 72 21.68 2.11 10.68
CA THR A 72 22.36 2.79 11.78
C THR A 72 21.43 3.02 12.96
N ASP A 73 22.00 3.07 14.17
CA ASP A 73 21.26 3.43 15.37
C ASP A 73 21.09 4.95 15.51
N ALA A 74 20.38 5.37 16.55
CA ALA A 74 20.13 6.78 16.85
C ALA A 74 21.40 7.65 17.04
N ALA A 75 22.56 7.03 17.29
CA ALA A 75 23.84 7.71 17.39
C ALA A 75 24.63 7.70 16.06
N GLY A 76 24.03 7.19 14.98
CA GLY A 76 24.66 7.03 13.67
C GLY A 76 25.65 5.87 13.59
N ARG A 77 25.71 4.99 14.60
CA ARG A 77 26.61 3.83 14.58
C ARG A 77 25.99 2.70 13.77
N ALA A 78 26.81 2.03 12.96
CA ALA A 78 26.41 0.87 12.19
C ALA A 78 25.82 -0.24 13.08
N VAL A 79 24.75 -0.86 12.61
CA VAL A 79 24.07 -1.95 13.32
C VAL A 79 24.20 -3.24 12.53
N GLY A 80 25.18 -4.06 12.91
CA GLY A 80 25.31 -5.41 12.36
C GLY A 80 24.36 -6.40 13.01
N GLY A 81 23.96 -7.43 12.27
CA GLY A 81 22.99 -8.43 12.72
C GLY A 81 21.55 -7.91 12.84
N ALA A 82 21.23 -6.77 12.22
CA ALA A 82 19.84 -6.34 12.08
C ALA A 82 19.15 -7.21 11.03
N GLU A 83 17.92 -7.63 11.30
CA GLU A 83 17.09 -8.38 10.36
C GLU A 83 16.20 -7.41 9.58
N LEU A 84 16.06 -7.61 8.27
CA LEU A 84 15.27 -6.77 7.39
C LEU A 84 14.27 -7.60 6.60
N ALA A 85 13.08 -7.03 6.41
CA ALA A 85 12.14 -7.44 5.38
C ALA A 85 12.19 -6.40 4.25
N VAL A 86 12.49 -6.86 3.03
CA VAL A 86 12.63 -6.00 1.83
C VAL A 86 11.52 -6.33 0.85
N VAL A 87 10.82 -5.29 0.41
CA VAL A 87 9.70 -5.39 -0.55
C VAL A 87 9.93 -4.42 -1.69
N VAL A 88 9.88 -4.90 -2.93
CA VAL A 88 9.95 -4.07 -4.14
C VAL A 88 8.69 -4.31 -4.95
N VAL A 89 7.82 -3.31 -5.02
CA VAL A 89 6.47 -3.45 -5.58
C VAL A 89 6.14 -2.28 -6.50
N ASP A 90 5.35 -2.52 -7.55
CA ASP A 90 4.89 -1.52 -8.49
C ASP A 90 4.12 -0.40 -7.77
N GLU A 91 4.60 0.83 -7.91
CA GLU A 91 4.01 2.00 -7.28
C GLU A 91 2.60 2.28 -7.81
N ALA A 92 2.30 1.91 -9.06
CA ALA A 92 0.96 2.07 -9.64
C ALA A 92 -0.08 1.25 -8.87
N VAL A 93 0.28 0.06 -8.36
CA VAL A 93 -0.62 -0.78 -7.55
C VAL A 93 -0.83 -0.18 -6.17
N LEU A 94 0.23 0.30 -5.52
CA LEU A 94 0.13 0.96 -4.21
C LEU A 94 -0.68 2.26 -4.27
N ALA A 95 -0.58 3.00 -5.39
CA ALA A 95 -1.30 4.24 -5.59
C ALA A 95 -2.82 4.06 -5.68
N LEU A 96 -3.30 2.88 -6.09
CA LEU A 96 -4.74 2.59 -6.15
C LEU A 96 -5.42 2.64 -4.78
N SER A 97 -4.70 2.28 -3.71
CA SER A 97 -5.20 2.30 -2.33
C SER A 97 -4.66 3.48 -1.51
N GLY A 98 -3.70 4.24 -2.04
CA GLY A 98 -2.99 5.27 -1.29
C GLY A 98 -2.10 4.69 -0.17
N TYR A 99 -1.49 3.52 -0.41
CA TYR A 99 -0.71 2.81 0.60
C TYR A 99 0.48 3.64 1.13
N GLN A 100 0.63 3.63 2.45
CA GLN A 100 1.75 4.22 3.17
C GLN A 100 2.44 3.14 4.01
N LEU A 101 3.76 3.10 3.96
CA LEU A 101 4.53 2.23 4.84
C LEU A 101 4.33 2.72 6.29
N ALA A 102 3.75 1.86 7.11
CA ALA A 102 3.52 2.16 8.51
C ALA A 102 4.86 2.22 9.27
N ASP A 103 5.00 3.19 10.16
CA ASP A 103 6.16 3.26 11.04
C ASP A 103 6.12 2.07 12.03
N PRO A 104 7.10 1.15 11.98
CA PRO A 104 7.12 -0.01 12.86
C PRO A 104 7.21 0.39 14.34
N LEU A 105 7.83 1.53 14.68
CA LEU A 105 7.86 2.01 16.07
C LEU A 105 6.46 2.30 16.59
N SER A 106 5.58 2.86 15.77
CA SER A 106 4.19 3.14 16.17
C SER A 106 3.40 1.86 16.46
N ALA A 107 3.72 0.76 15.76
CA ALA A 107 3.07 -0.53 15.98
C ALA A 107 3.52 -1.18 17.30
N PHE A 108 4.83 -1.19 17.60
CA PHE A 108 5.38 -1.83 18.79
C PHE A 108 5.37 -0.94 20.04
N TYR A 109 5.41 0.39 19.88
CA TYR A 109 5.43 1.36 20.98
C TYR A 109 4.17 2.25 21.04
N SER A 110 3.07 1.74 20.49
CA SER A 110 1.73 2.31 20.65
C SER A 110 1.45 2.62 22.13
N PRO A 111 0.72 3.72 22.45
CA PRO A 111 0.21 3.95 23.79
C PRO A 111 -0.62 2.74 24.25
N ALA A 112 -0.09 1.99 25.22
CA ALA A 112 -0.81 0.91 25.85
C ALA A 112 -1.84 1.44 26.86
N TYR A 113 -2.83 0.61 27.19
CA TYR A 113 -3.76 0.85 28.30
C TYR A 113 -2.98 1.21 29.58
N GLN A 114 -3.47 2.19 30.34
CA GLN A 114 -2.87 2.59 31.61
C GLN A 114 -2.96 1.44 32.62
N TYR A 115 -1.90 0.64 32.75
CA TYR A 115 -1.87 -0.51 33.66
C TYR A 115 -1.63 -0.12 35.14
N GLY A 116 -1.23 1.12 35.40
CA GLY A 116 -0.94 1.59 36.76
C GLY A 116 -1.36 3.04 36.95
N ASP A 117 -2.29 3.26 37.86
CA ASP A 117 -2.61 4.58 38.39
C ASP A 117 -1.96 4.73 39.77
N ARG A 118 -1.36 5.90 40.01
CA ARG A 118 -0.83 6.29 41.32
C ARG A 118 -1.33 7.67 41.66
N ALA A 119 -2.40 7.71 42.45
CA ALA A 119 -2.92 8.94 43.01
C ALA A 119 -2.19 9.30 44.31
N TYR A 120 -1.59 10.48 44.37
CA TYR A 120 -1.13 11.10 45.61
C TYR A 120 -2.17 12.17 46.01
N SER A 121 -2.65 12.15 47.26
CA SER A 121 -3.66 13.07 47.85
C SER A 121 -5.14 12.62 47.85
N ARG A 122 -5.54 11.50 47.26
CA ARG A 122 -6.94 11.03 47.32
C ARG A 122 -7.30 10.23 48.58
N SER A 123 -6.31 9.72 49.33
CA SER A 123 -6.55 8.95 50.56
C SER A 123 -7.07 9.78 51.74
N LEU A 124 -7.20 11.11 51.59
CA LEU A 124 -7.59 12.03 52.68
C LEU A 124 -8.81 12.91 52.35
N LEU A 125 -9.38 12.81 51.14
CA LEU A 125 -10.57 13.57 50.75
C LEU A 125 -11.81 12.69 50.78
N HIS A 126 -12.47 12.65 51.94
CA HIS A 126 -13.86 12.18 52.01
C HIS A 126 -14.76 13.27 51.42
N LEU A 127 -15.17 13.11 50.17
CA LEU A 127 -16.29 13.86 49.62
C LEU A 127 -17.56 13.39 50.33
N VAL A 128 -17.93 14.09 51.40
CA VAL A 128 -19.23 13.87 52.04
C VAL A 128 -20.29 14.45 51.11
N ASP A 129 -21.25 13.61 50.73
CA ASP A 129 -22.43 14.03 49.99
C ASP A 129 -23.15 15.15 50.80
N PRO A 130 -23.32 16.36 50.22
CA PRO A 130 -23.94 17.47 50.91
C PRO A 130 -25.37 17.18 51.37
N ASP A 131 -26.06 16.23 50.74
CA ASP A 131 -27.41 15.83 51.15
C ASP A 131 -27.38 14.92 52.40
N VAL A 132 -26.26 14.22 52.63
CA VAL A 132 -26.01 13.46 53.87
C VAL A 132 -25.69 14.40 55.04
N LEU A 133 -25.12 15.58 54.79
CA LEU A 133 -24.89 16.61 55.84
C LEU A 133 -26.15 17.41 56.18
N ARG A 134 -27.09 17.53 55.24
CA ARG A 134 -28.36 18.27 55.46
C ARG A 134 -29.42 17.46 56.20
N GLY A 135 -29.26 16.15 56.31
CA GLY A 135 -30.28 15.24 56.86
C GLY A 135 -30.09 14.78 58.31
N ARG A 136 -29.11 15.29 59.07
CA ARG A 136 -28.77 14.74 60.39
C ARG A 136 -29.07 15.66 61.56
N ASP A 137 -30.32 16.09 61.68
CA ASP A 137 -30.92 16.39 62.97
C ASP A 137 -31.56 15.10 63.53
N GLY A 138 -30.77 14.38 64.31
CA GLY A 138 -31.22 13.41 65.32
C GLY A 138 -31.92 12.12 64.88
N GLN A 139 -31.14 11.06 64.64
CA GLN A 139 -31.38 9.75 65.29
C GLN A 139 -30.24 8.74 65.05
N ASP A 140 -29.89 8.02 66.11
CA ASP A 140 -29.03 6.84 66.13
C ASP A 140 -29.52 5.73 65.18
N THR A 141 -28.58 5.03 64.51
CA THR A 141 -28.39 3.57 64.64
C THR A 141 -27.19 3.08 63.82
N SER A 142 -26.28 2.41 64.53
CA SER A 142 -25.50 1.20 64.18
C SER A 142 -25.87 0.46 62.88
N THR A 143 -24.89 0.19 62.01
CA THR A 143 -24.38 -1.16 61.63
C THR A 143 -23.26 -0.99 60.57
N ALA A 144 -22.04 -1.37 60.90
CA ALA A 144 -21.43 -2.67 60.59
C ALA A 144 -21.00 -2.80 59.11
N ALA A 145 -19.68 -2.89 58.94
CA ALA A 145 -19.02 -3.36 57.74
C ALA A 145 -19.55 -4.73 57.33
N THR A 146 -19.73 -4.93 56.03
CA THR A 146 -19.64 -6.25 55.41
C THR A 146 -18.99 -6.10 54.04
N ASP A 147 -17.88 -6.83 53.89
CA ASP A 147 -17.30 -7.28 52.64
C ASP A 147 -18.36 -7.77 51.65
N ALA A 148 -18.11 -7.53 50.37
CA ALA A 148 -18.56 -8.43 49.32
C ALA A 148 -17.54 -8.41 48.18
N ALA A 149 -16.60 -9.35 48.27
CA ALA A 149 -15.97 -9.94 47.11
C ALA A 149 -17.06 -10.44 46.14
N SER A 150 -16.90 -10.13 44.85
CA SER A 150 -17.58 -10.86 43.78
C SER A 150 -16.77 -10.75 42.50
N GLU A 151 -15.91 -11.75 42.29
CA GLU A 151 -15.43 -12.12 40.95
C GLU A 151 -15.44 -13.64 40.87
N THR A 152 -16.41 -14.18 40.10
CA THR A 152 -16.24 -15.32 39.19
C THR A 152 -17.55 -15.48 38.42
N THR A 153 -17.52 -15.32 37.09
CA THR A 153 -17.97 -16.35 36.13
C THR A 153 -17.62 -15.96 34.69
N ALA A 154 -16.82 -16.84 34.08
CA ALA A 154 -16.91 -17.39 32.74
C ALA A 154 -17.11 -16.47 31.50
N ALA A 155 -16.03 -16.38 30.73
CA ALA A 155 -15.90 -16.84 29.35
C ALA A 155 -17.08 -16.61 28.37
N ALA A 156 -16.87 -15.63 27.48
CA ALA A 156 -17.28 -15.64 26.07
C ALA A 156 -16.18 -14.82 25.37
N GLY A 157 -15.41 -15.36 24.43
CA GLY A 157 -15.85 -15.81 23.10
C GLY A 157 -15.07 -14.97 22.09
N VAL A 158 -13.97 -15.52 21.60
CA VAL A 158 -13.07 -14.91 20.59
C VAL A 158 -13.80 -14.89 19.24
N PRO A 159 -13.85 -13.79 18.48
CA PRO A 159 -14.18 -13.88 17.07
C PRO A 159 -12.95 -14.33 16.29
N ASP A 160 -13.04 -15.57 15.79
CA ASP A 160 -12.18 -16.16 14.78
C ASP A 160 -12.52 -15.53 13.41
N TYR A 161 -11.53 -14.92 12.75
CA TYR A 161 -11.65 -14.39 11.40
C TYR A 161 -10.87 -15.32 10.46
N ALA A 162 -11.57 -16.28 9.88
CA ALA A 162 -11.06 -17.10 8.78
C ALA A 162 -11.43 -16.44 7.44
N PRO A 163 -10.49 -16.23 6.51
CA PRO A 163 -10.83 -15.89 5.14
C PRO A 163 -11.34 -17.14 4.39
N GLY A 164 -12.41 -16.94 3.63
CA GLY A 164 -13.07 -17.96 2.83
C GLY A 164 -12.19 -18.48 1.69
N ALA A 165 -12.14 -19.80 1.58
CA ALA A 165 -11.63 -20.50 0.41
C ALA A 165 -12.78 -20.69 -0.59
N ASP A 166 -12.75 -19.93 -1.68
CA ASP A 166 -13.42 -20.31 -2.93
C ASP A 166 -12.40 -21.04 -3.81
N THR A 167 -12.73 -22.25 -4.24
CA THR A 167 -12.18 -22.81 -5.48
C THR A 167 -13.12 -23.87 -6.04
N ALA A 168 -13.86 -23.45 -7.06
CA ALA A 168 -14.47 -24.30 -8.06
C ALA A 168 -13.37 -24.90 -8.96
N GLY A 169 -13.64 -26.10 -9.47
CA GLY A 169 -12.72 -26.84 -10.33
C GLY A 169 -12.68 -26.35 -11.79
N GLY A 170 -11.81 -27.02 -12.55
CA GLY A 170 -11.88 -27.09 -14.01
C GLY A 170 -10.57 -26.73 -14.72
N GLY A 171 -9.96 -27.75 -15.34
CA GLY A 171 -9.56 -27.64 -16.74
C GLY A 171 -8.18 -27.08 -17.08
N GLU A 172 -7.31 -28.02 -17.48
CA GLU A 172 -6.48 -27.95 -18.69
C GLU A 172 -5.09 -27.27 -18.70
N SER A 173 -4.13 -28.15 -19.00
CA SER A 173 -3.11 -28.03 -20.05
C SER A 173 -1.78 -27.36 -19.70
N ALA A 174 -0.82 -28.25 -19.46
CA ALA A 174 0.60 -28.03 -19.69
C ALA A 174 0.90 -27.75 -21.18
N ALA A 175 1.59 -26.65 -21.44
CA ALA A 175 2.44 -26.44 -22.61
C ALA A 175 3.87 -26.30 -22.04
N ASP A 176 4.71 -27.32 -22.10
CA ASP A 176 5.61 -27.70 -23.22
C ASP A 176 6.45 -26.54 -23.75
N ASP A 177 7.61 -26.35 -23.11
CA ASP A 177 8.71 -25.50 -23.55
C ASP A 177 9.40 -26.08 -24.79
N GLY A 178 8.79 -25.83 -25.94
CA GLY A 178 9.42 -26.02 -27.25
C GLY A 178 10.43 -24.91 -27.55
N LYS A 179 11.69 -25.14 -27.18
CA LYS A 179 12.85 -24.37 -27.69
C LYS A 179 12.90 -24.43 -29.22
N SER A 180 12.50 -23.35 -29.89
CA SER A 180 12.77 -23.14 -31.31
C SER A 180 13.75 -21.99 -31.50
N ASN A 181 14.94 -22.37 -31.97
CA ASN A 181 16.03 -21.50 -32.34
C ASN A 181 15.73 -20.93 -33.73
N SER A 182 15.60 -19.60 -33.87
CA SER A 182 15.61 -18.94 -35.18
C SER A 182 16.46 -17.68 -35.11
N ALA A 183 17.57 -17.75 -35.85
CA ALA A 183 18.57 -16.72 -36.00
C ALA A 183 18.06 -15.58 -36.89
N GLY A 184 17.73 -14.48 -36.22
CA GLY A 184 17.50 -13.13 -36.72
C GLY A 184 17.21 -12.35 -35.46
N GLY A 185 18.09 -11.41 -35.06
CA GLY A 185 18.13 -10.82 -33.72
C GLY A 185 16.73 -10.71 -33.10
N ALA A 186 16.43 -11.61 -32.16
CA ALA A 186 15.09 -11.73 -31.62
C ALA A 186 14.81 -10.48 -30.80
N ILE A 187 13.84 -9.68 -31.25
CA ILE A 187 13.33 -8.58 -30.44
C ILE A 187 12.68 -9.24 -29.22
N ASP A 188 13.21 -8.96 -28.04
CA ASP A 188 12.70 -9.54 -26.82
C ASP A 188 11.29 -8.99 -26.57
N VAL A 189 10.33 -9.91 -26.42
CA VAL A 189 8.93 -9.55 -26.22
C VAL A 189 8.68 -9.56 -24.73
N ARG A 190 8.31 -8.40 -24.19
CA ARG A 190 7.95 -8.26 -22.78
C ARG A 190 6.82 -9.22 -22.42
N SER A 191 7.05 -10.03 -21.40
CA SER A 191 6.14 -11.10 -20.99
C SER A 191 5.92 -11.15 -19.47
N GLN A 192 6.88 -10.68 -18.68
CA GLN A 192 6.83 -10.77 -17.23
C GLN A 192 6.34 -9.48 -16.57
N PHE A 193 5.03 -9.39 -16.30
CA PHE A 193 4.38 -8.16 -15.81
C PHE A 193 4.09 -8.16 -14.30
N ASP A 194 4.89 -8.87 -13.52
CA ASP A 194 4.67 -8.99 -12.08
C ASP A 194 4.73 -7.64 -11.36
N ALA A 195 3.70 -7.39 -10.53
CA ALA A 195 3.64 -6.23 -9.67
C ALA A 195 4.63 -6.30 -8.51
N LEU A 196 5.12 -7.50 -8.16
CA LEU A 196 6.09 -7.73 -7.10
C LEU A 196 7.42 -8.13 -7.72
N ALA A 197 8.41 -7.24 -7.69
CA ALA A 197 9.75 -7.52 -8.20
C ALA A 197 10.59 -8.32 -7.19
N LEU A 198 10.41 -8.06 -5.90
CA LEU A 198 11.15 -8.72 -4.83
C LEU A 198 10.33 -8.76 -3.53
N PHE A 199 10.35 -9.91 -2.88
CA PHE A 199 9.97 -10.05 -1.48
C PHE A 199 11.00 -10.92 -0.76
N GLU A 200 11.86 -10.29 0.04
CA GLU A 200 12.82 -10.97 0.89
C GLU A 200 12.42 -10.79 2.36
N PRO A 201 11.84 -11.82 2.99
CA PRO A 201 11.24 -11.68 4.33
C PRO A 201 12.27 -11.57 5.44
N SER A 202 13.52 -12.02 5.20
CA SER A 202 14.59 -11.99 6.18
C SER A 202 15.95 -11.90 5.49
N VAL A 203 16.58 -10.75 5.64
CA VAL A 203 17.98 -10.49 5.27
C VAL A 203 18.69 -9.95 6.50
N THR A 204 19.97 -10.26 6.70
CA THR A 204 20.71 -9.81 7.88
C THR A 204 21.86 -8.90 7.49
N THR A 205 22.02 -7.77 8.19
CA THR A 205 23.17 -6.88 7.98
C THR A 205 24.49 -7.51 8.42
N GLY A 206 25.56 -7.22 7.67
CA GLY A 206 26.93 -7.53 8.04
C GLY A 206 27.41 -6.72 9.25
N ALA A 207 28.63 -7.00 9.74
CA ALA A 207 29.17 -6.35 10.93
C ALA A 207 29.31 -4.81 10.82
N ASP A 208 29.40 -4.30 9.59
CA ASP A 208 29.46 -2.89 9.22
C ASP A 208 28.07 -2.24 9.07
N GLY A 209 27.00 -2.98 9.36
CA GLY A 209 25.62 -2.54 9.27
C GLY A 209 25.08 -2.44 7.85
N THR A 210 25.74 -3.06 6.86
CA THR A 210 25.29 -3.04 5.46
C THR A 210 24.85 -4.41 4.96
N VAL A 211 24.01 -4.42 3.91
CA VAL A 211 23.70 -5.61 3.12
C VAL A 211 23.35 -5.22 1.70
N SER A 212 23.73 -6.05 0.73
CA SER A 212 23.34 -5.89 -0.67
C SER A 212 22.37 -7.00 -1.07
N VAL A 213 21.21 -6.62 -1.62
CA VAL A 213 20.14 -7.55 -1.99
C VAL A 213 19.97 -7.53 -3.51
N PRO A 214 20.42 -8.57 -4.24
CA PRO A 214 20.27 -8.64 -5.68
C PRO A 214 18.83 -9.04 -6.05
N PHE A 215 18.32 -8.48 -7.15
CA PHE A 215 17.03 -8.86 -7.72
C PHE A 215 16.98 -8.54 -9.23
N THR A 216 16.04 -9.13 -9.94
CA THR A 216 15.83 -8.90 -11.37
C THR A 216 14.59 -8.04 -11.58
N MET A 217 14.70 -7.02 -12.44
CA MET A 217 13.55 -6.18 -12.76
C MET A 217 12.53 -6.94 -13.62
N PRO A 218 11.22 -6.86 -13.33
CA PRO A 218 10.18 -7.33 -14.24
C PRO A 218 10.16 -6.53 -15.55
N ASP A 219 9.39 -7.01 -16.54
CA ASP A 219 9.28 -6.40 -17.87
C ASP A 219 8.39 -5.15 -17.90
N THR A 220 7.73 -4.83 -16.79
CA THR A 220 6.84 -3.68 -16.68
C THR A 220 7.62 -2.37 -16.69
N LEU A 221 7.30 -1.47 -17.62
CA LEU A 221 7.85 -0.11 -17.68
C LEU A 221 7.13 0.80 -16.67
N THR A 222 7.49 0.65 -15.39
CA THR A 222 6.89 1.37 -14.26
C THR A 222 7.96 1.76 -13.24
N ARG A 223 7.55 2.54 -12.25
CA ARG A 223 8.34 2.83 -11.06
C ARG A 223 7.98 1.83 -9.96
N TYR A 224 8.98 1.16 -9.42
CA TYR A 224 8.85 0.28 -8.28
C TYR A 224 9.24 1.02 -7.00
N ARG A 225 8.38 0.98 -5.99
CA ARG A 225 8.68 1.46 -4.64
C ARG A 225 9.41 0.37 -3.87
N VAL A 226 10.55 0.73 -3.30
CA VAL A 226 11.32 -0.12 -2.40
C VAL A 226 10.94 0.25 -0.97
N MET A 227 10.55 -0.74 -0.18
CA MET A 227 10.19 -0.59 1.22
C MET A 227 10.99 -1.59 2.04
N VAL A 228 11.62 -1.11 3.10
CA VAL A 228 12.43 -1.93 3.99
C VAL A 228 11.97 -1.70 5.42
N VAL A 229 11.70 -2.77 6.15
CA VAL A 229 11.46 -2.73 7.60
C VAL A 229 12.62 -3.46 8.28
N ALA A 230 13.25 -2.81 9.26
CA ALA A 230 14.38 -3.36 9.99
C ALA A 230 14.06 -3.53 11.48
N VAL A 231 14.57 -4.61 12.05
CA VAL A 231 14.54 -4.91 13.48
C VAL A 231 15.94 -5.26 13.97
N SER A 232 16.29 -4.81 15.18
CA SER A 232 17.53 -5.20 15.83
C SER A 232 17.33 -5.42 17.32
N GLY A 233 17.45 -6.69 17.73
CA GLY A 233 17.09 -7.12 19.08
C GLY A 233 15.58 -7.03 19.30
N ASP A 234 15.17 -6.76 20.53
CA ASP A 234 13.79 -6.71 20.99
C ASP A 234 13.20 -5.28 21.01
N GLU A 235 14.05 -4.25 20.95
CA GLU A 235 13.62 -2.87 21.20
C GLU A 235 13.85 -1.87 20.06
N ARG A 236 14.54 -2.25 18.98
CA ARG A 236 14.93 -1.28 17.94
C ARG A 236 14.28 -1.61 16.61
N PHE A 237 13.61 -0.61 16.04
CA PHE A 237 12.87 -0.72 14.80
C PHE A 237 13.12 0.50 13.92
N GLY A 238 13.05 0.30 12.62
CA GLY A 238 13.09 1.38 11.64
C GLY A 238 12.51 0.94 10.32
N SER A 239 12.24 1.90 9.46
CA SER A 239 11.85 1.64 8.08
C SER A 239 12.53 2.63 7.15
N GLY A 240 12.71 2.23 5.91
CA GLY A 240 13.35 3.02 4.86
C GLY A 240 12.64 2.79 3.54
N GLU A 241 12.61 3.84 2.71
CA GLU A 241 11.96 3.80 1.41
C GLU A 241 12.88 4.36 0.33
N SER A 242 12.75 3.81 -0.87
CA SER A 242 13.42 4.29 -2.07
C SER A 242 12.60 3.91 -3.30
N ALA A 243 13.13 4.14 -4.50
CA ALA A 243 12.48 3.74 -5.73
C ALA A 243 13.48 3.36 -6.82
N VAL A 244 13.05 2.44 -7.68
CA VAL A 244 13.77 2.02 -8.90
C VAL A 244 12.81 2.15 -10.08
N THR A 245 13.27 2.74 -11.17
CA THR A 245 12.44 2.92 -12.38
C THR A 245 12.88 1.93 -13.46
N ALA A 246 11.97 1.06 -13.88
CA ALA A 246 12.14 0.23 -15.06
C ALA A 246 11.78 1.05 -16.31
N GLN A 247 12.74 1.31 -17.18
CA GLN A 247 12.50 2.04 -18.43
C GLN A 247 13.39 1.55 -19.57
N LEU A 248 12.89 1.68 -20.79
CA LEU A 248 13.66 1.46 -22.02
C LEU A 248 13.94 2.81 -22.71
N PRO A 249 15.11 3.00 -23.33
CA PRO A 249 15.41 4.22 -24.09
C PRO A 249 14.45 4.43 -25.28
N LEU A 250 14.01 3.34 -25.91
CA LEU A 250 12.96 3.32 -26.92
C LEU A 250 11.90 2.32 -26.48
N SER A 251 10.63 2.72 -26.46
CA SER A 251 9.54 1.82 -26.08
C SER A 251 8.29 2.02 -26.93
N VAL A 252 7.48 0.98 -27.00
CA VAL A 252 6.20 0.97 -27.70
C VAL A 252 5.04 0.64 -26.77
N ARG A 253 3.93 1.36 -26.95
CA ARG A 253 2.68 1.13 -26.23
C ARG A 253 1.50 1.09 -27.20
N PRO A 254 1.07 -0.11 -27.61
CA PRO A 254 -0.19 -0.30 -28.30
C PRO A 254 -1.34 0.20 -27.43
N SER A 255 -2.23 1.04 -27.99
CA SER A 255 -3.39 1.59 -27.28
C SER A 255 -4.68 1.08 -27.93
N ALA A 256 -4.78 -0.25 -28.09
CA ALA A 256 -5.92 -0.90 -28.70
C ALA A 256 -7.23 -0.56 -27.96
N PRO A 257 -8.37 -0.47 -28.68
CA PRO A 257 -9.67 -0.32 -28.03
C PRO A 257 -9.98 -1.54 -27.16
N ARG A 258 -10.82 -1.34 -26.13
CA ARG A 258 -11.21 -2.41 -25.19
C ARG A 258 -11.91 -3.58 -25.87
N PHE A 259 -12.59 -3.32 -26.97
CA PHE A 259 -13.24 -4.30 -27.84
C PHE A 259 -13.45 -3.69 -29.23
N ALA A 260 -13.77 -4.53 -30.21
CA ALA A 260 -14.31 -4.15 -31.50
C ALA A 260 -15.56 -5.00 -31.82
N ASN A 261 -16.36 -4.58 -32.79
CA ASN A 261 -17.40 -5.43 -33.37
C ASN A 261 -16.96 -5.95 -34.74
N TYR A 262 -17.49 -7.10 -35.12
CA TYR A 262 -17.34 -7.62 -36.48
C TYR A 262 -17.86 -6.59 -37.50
N GLY A 263 -17.01 -6.25 -38.46
CA GLY A 263 -17.24 -5.23 -39.49
C GLY A 263 -16.63 -3.86 -39.16
N ASP A 264 -16.11 -3.65 -37.94
CA ASP A 264 -15.51 -2.38 -37.56
C ASP A 264 -14.21 -2.12 -38.34
N GLN A 265 -14.02 -0.86 -38.72
CA GLN A 265 -12.77 -0.33 -39.26
C GLN A 265 -12.30 0.80 -38.36
N PHE A 266 -11.05 0.75 -37.93
CA PHE A 266 -10.51 1.74 -37.01
C PHE A 266 -9.02 2.00 -37.25
N GLN A 267 -8.54 3.10 -36.67
CA GLN A 267 -7.13 3.44 -36.66
C GLN A 267 -6.53 2.87 -35.38
N PHE A 268 -5.78 1.79 -35.48
CA PHE A 268 -5.07 1.16 -34.36
C PHE A 268 -3.95 2.09 -33.90
N PRO A 269 -4.04 2.70 -32.71
CA PRO A 269 -3.07 3.68 -32.26
C PRO A 269 -1.91 2.99 -31.53
N VAL A 270 -0.70 3.38 -31.89
CA VAL A 270 0.56 2.92 -31.29
C VAL A 270 1.31 4.16 -30.84
N VAL A 271 1.64 4.23 -29.55
CA VAL A 271 2.52 5.30 -29.05
C VAL A 271 3.95 4.77 -29.04
N VAL A 272 4.84 5.48 -29.72
CA VAL A 272 6.28 5.23 -29.69
C VAL A 272 6.92 6.34 -28.87
N GLN A 273 7.73 5.97 -27.89
CA GLN A 273 8.36 6.91 -26.98
C GLN A 273 9.89 6.80 -27.07
N ASN A 274 10.52 7.95 -27.26
CA ASN A 274 11.97 8.11 -27.25
C ASN A 274 12.39 8.84 -25.97
N LEU A 275 13.21 8.19 -25.16
CA LEU A 275 13.81 8.73 -23.94
C LEU A 275 15.30 9.04 -24.10
N THR A 276 15.86 8.93 -25.31
CA THR A 276 17.24 9.33 -25.59
C THR A 276 17.34 10.84 -25.81
N ASP A 277 18.58 11.33 -25.84
CA ASP A 277 18.91 12.73 -26.10
C ASP A 277 18.98 13.08 -27.61
N ASP A 278 18.78 12.09 -28.49
CA ASP A 278 18.89 12.24 -29.95
C ASP A 278 17.55 11.94 -30.64
N ASP A 279 17.29 12.61 -31.76
CA ASP A 279 16.16 12.28 -32.63
C ASP A 279 16.36 10.88 -33.24
N LEU A 280 15.34 10.03 -33.16
CA LEU A 280 15.39 8.66 -33.66
C LEU A 280 14.50 8.47 -34.89
N ALA A 281 15.05 7.85 -35.93
CA ALA A 281 14.29 7.30 -37.04
C ALA A 281 13.88 5.86 -36.68
N VAL A 282 12.61 5.68 -36.30
CA VAL A 282 12.09 4.42 -35.74
C VAL A 282 11.24 3.69 -36.77
N ASP A 283 11.59 2.45 -37.06
CA ASP A 283 10.76 1.53 -37.84
C ASP A 283 9.71 0.90 -36.91
N VAL A 284 8.44 1.09 -37.22
CA VAL A 284 7.29 0.56 -36.46
C VAL A 284 6.59 -0.48 -37.30
N VAL A 285 6.43 -1.70 -36.79
CA VAL A 285 5.78 -2.81 -37.48
C VAL A 285 4.62 -3.33 -36.64
N LEU A 286 3.45 -3.49 -37.27
CA LEU A 286 2.24 -4.08 -36.69
C LEU A 286 1.97 -5.43 -37.36
N GLU A 287 2.01 -6.49 -36.55
CA GLU A 287 1.53 -7.82 -36.90
C GLU A 287 0.18 -8.07 -36.22
N THR A 288 -0.75 -8.70 -36.93
CA THR A 288 -2.09 -8.98 -36.41
C THR A 288 -2.56 -10.39 -36.69
N SER A 289 -3.45 -10.88 -35.84
CA SER A 289 -4.29 -12.06 -36.08
C SER A 289 -5.76 -11.67 -35.89
N ASN A 290 -6.63 -12.13 -36.78
CA ASN A 290 -8.06 -11.77 -36.82
C ASN A 290 -8.34 -10.24 -36.94
N LEU A 291 -7.32 -9.47 -37.34
CA LEU A 291 -7.45 -8.11 -37.87
C LEU A 291 -6.76 -8.08 -39.24
N GLN A 292 -7.41 -7.46 -40.21
CA GLN A 292 -6.87 -7.20 -41.54
C GLN A 292 -6.23 -5.81 -41.54
N PRO A 293 -4.90 -5.71 -41.59
CA PRO A 293 -4.24 -4.42 -41.73
C PRO A 293 -4.45 -3.86 -43.15
N GLY A 294 -4.41 -2.55 -43.28
CA GLY A 294 -4.37 -1.88 -44.57
C GLY A 294 -3.05 -2.11 -45.32
N GLN A 295 -2.77 -1.29 -46.35
CA GLN A 295 -1.60 -1.51 -47.21
C GLN A 295 -0.24 -1.32 -46.53
N ALA A 296 -0.18 -0.63 -45.40
CA ALA A 296 1.06 -0.44 -44.63
C ALA A 296 0.95 -1.15 -43.28
N VAL A 297 1.70 -2.25 -43.14
CA VAL A 297 1.93 -2.95 -41.86
C VAL A 297 3.19 -2.49 -41.16
N GLY A 298 3.99 -1.65 -41.81
CA GLY A 298 5.17 -1.03 -41.22
C GLY A 298 5.42 0.37 -41.79
N GLN A 299 5.98 1.25 -40.96
CA GLN A 299 6.34 2.61 -41.35
C GLN A 299 7.50 3.15 -40.51
N THR A 300 8.38 3.93 -41.13
CA THR A 300 9.43 4.67 -40.44
C THR A 300 8.90 6.03 -39.99
N VAL A 301 9.07 6.37 -38.72
CA VAL A 301 8.67 7.66 -38.15
C VAL A 301 9.83 8.32 -37.43
N GLN A 302 9.89 9.64 -37.49
CA GLN A 302 10.85 10.42 -36.71
C GLN A 302 10.27 10.69 -35.33
N VAL A 303 10.96 10.27 -34.28
CA VAL A 303 10.57 10.48 -32.88
C VAL A 303 11.61 11.39 -32.24
N PRO A 304 11.27 12.66 -31.94
CA PRO A 304 12.22 13.61 -31.36
C PRO A 304 12.81 13.13 -30.02
N ALA A 305 13.99 13.63 -29.68
CA ALA A 305 14.64 13.40 -28.39
C ALA A 305 13.70 13.72 -27.22
N GLY A 306 13.59 12.79 -26.25
CA GLY A 306 12.75 12.95 -25.06
C GLY A 306 11.23 13.07 -25.32
N ASP A 307 10.75 12.80 -26.54
CA ASP A 307 9.35 12.97 -26.92
C ASP A 307 8.68 11.65 -27.35
N ARG A 308 7.38 11.71 -27.64
CA ARG A 308 6.59 10.58 -28.11
C ARG A 308 5.77 10.94 -29.35
N VAL A 309 5.59 9.98 -30.23
CA VAL A 309 4.76 10.12 -31.43
C VAL A 309 3.71 9.02 -31.46
N GLU A 310 2.48 9.38 -31.83
CA GLU A 310 1.41 8.43 -32.09
C GLU A 310 1.40 8.03 -33.58
N VAL A 311 1.47 6.74 -33.82
CA VAL A 311 1.44 6.11 -35.14
C VAL A 311 0.14 5.35 -35.26
N ARG A 312 -0.58 5.54 -36.38
CA ARG A 312 -1.89 4.93 -36.61
C ARG A 312 -1.84 3.96 -37.77
N PHE A 313 -2.34 2.76 -37.54
CA PHE A 313 -2.48 1.74 -38.57
C PHE A 313 -3.97 1.53 -38.89
N PRO A 314 -4.42 1.69 -40.15
CA PRO A 314 -5.78 1.33 -40.52
C PRO A 314 -5.94 -0.19 -40.44
N VAL A 315 -6.91 -0.64 -39.64
CA VAL A 315 -7.23 -2.07 -39.48
C VAL A 315 -8.74 -2.30 -39.57
N ALA A 316 -9.13 -3.48 -40.05
CA ALA A 316 -10.51 -3.95 -40.06
C ALA A 316 -10.61 -5.30 -39.34
N THR A 317 -11.70 -5.54 -38.62
CA THR A 317 -11.93 -6.87 -37.99
C THR A 317 -12.21 -7.93 -39.06
N ALA A 318 -11.60 -9.12 -38.94
CA ALA A 318 -11.79 -10.20 -39.91
C ALA A 318 -12.99 -11.11 -39.55
N GLU A 319 -13.08 -11.55 -38.30
CA GLU A 319 -14.12 -12.44 -37.77
C GLU A 319 -14.43 -12.10 -36.30
N ALA A 320 -15.61 -12.51 -35.82
CA ALA A 320 -15.92 -12.45 -34.39
C ALA A 320 -15.07 -13.47 -33.61
N GLY A 321 -14.66 -13.14 -32.38
CA GLY A 321 -13.76 -13.96 -31.57
C GLY A 321 -12.70 -13.10 -30.88
N THR A 322 -11.44 -13.57 -30.87
CA THR A 322 -10.32 -12.83 -30.30
C THR A 322 -9.41 -12.33 -31.42
N ALA A 323 -9.09 -11.05 -31.41
CA ALA A 323 -8.07 -10.44 -32.25
C ALA A 323 -6.77 -10.31 -31.47
N GLY A 324 -5.66 -10.76 -32.04
CA GLY A 324 -4.33 -10.62 -31.47
C GLY A 324 -3.53 -9.56 -32.23
N TYR A 325 -2.60 -8.92 -31.53
CA TYR A 325 -1.67 -7.99 -32.15
C TYR A 325 -0.28 -8.10 -31.51
N ARG A 326 0.74 -7.81 -32.31
CA ARG A 326 2.11 -7.57 -31.88
C ARG A 326 2.59 -6.31 -32.57
N VAL A 327 3.18 -5.41 -31.80
CA VAL A 327 3.84 -4.24 -32.34
C VAL A 327 5.30 -4.29 -31.95
N ALA A 328 6.18 -4.11 -32.92
CA ALA A 328 7.62 -4.01 -32.71
C ALA A 328 8.11 -2.64 -33.20
N VAL A 329 9.08 -2.07 -32.46
CA VAL A 329 9.80 -0.87 -32.86
C VAL A 329 11.29 -1.14 -32.87
N VAL A 330 12.00 -0.60 -33.86
CA VAL A 330 13.46 -0.74 -33.99
C VAL A 330 14.07 0.58 -34.44
N SER A 331 15.19 0.98 -33.84
CA SER A 331 16.04 2.08 -34.28
C SER A 331 17.50 1.78 -33.93
N GLY A 332 18.27 1.33 -34.92
CA GLY A 332 19.64 0.86 -34.70
C GLY A 332 19.66 -0.38 -33.79
N ASP A 333 20.36 -0.28 -32.65
CA ASP A 333 20.44 -1.35 -31.65
C ASP A 333 19.30 -1.30 -30.61
N LEU A 334 18.46 -0.26 -30.64
CA LEU A 334 17.32 -0.11 -29.74
C LEU A 334 16.10 -0.82 -30.33
N ALA A 335 15.43 -1.65 -29.52
CA ALA A 335 14.19 -2.31 -29.91
C ALA A 335 13.26 -2.53 -28.71
N ASP A 336 11.96 -2.58 -28.97
CA ASP A 336 10.94 -3.02 -28.01
C ASP A 336 9.81 -3.70 -28.78
N ALA A 337 9.14 -4.65 -28.14
CA ALA A 337 7.94 -5.28 -28.67
C ALA A 337 6.88 -5.45 -27.58
N ALA A 338 5.64 -5.18 -27.97
CA ALA A 338 4.47 -5.36 -27.12
C ALA A 338 3.41 -6.20 -27.85
N THR A 339 2.83 -7.15 -27.13
CA THR A 339 1.73 -7.99 -27.62
C THR A 339 0.45 -7.70 -26.85
N GLY A 340 -0.68 -8.09 -27.42
CA GLY A 340 -1.95 -8.07 -26.72
C GLY A 340 -3.07 -8.66 -27.55
N SER A 341 -4.27 -8.60 -27.00
CA SER A 341 -5.47 -9.07 -27.66
C SER A 341 -6.68 -8.23 -27.28
N LEU A 342 -7.69 -8.25 -28.13
CA LEU A 342 -8.99 -7.61 -27.89
C LEU A 342 -10.12 -8.52 -28.37
N PRO A 343 -11.26 -8.53 -27.67
CA PRO A 343 -12.44 -9.26 -28.12
C PRO A 343 -13.10 -8.55 -29.31
N VAL A 344 -13.50 -9.33 -30.30
CA VAL A 344 -14.33 -8.92 -31.44
C VAL A 344 -15.71 -9.52 -31.27
N TYR A 345 -16.68 -8.69 -30.89
CA TYR A 345 -18.05 -9.14 -30.68
C TYR A 345 -18.82 -9.23 -31.99
N THR A 346 -19.79 -10.14 -32.05
CA THR A 346 -20.84 -10.02 -33.06
C THR A 346 -21.73 -8.83 -32.66
N PRO A 347 -22.07 -7.93 -33.59
CA PRO A 347 -23.05 -6.90 -33.34
C PRO A 347 -24.42 -7.58 -33.18
N ALA A 348 -24.78 -7.91 -31.94
CA ALA A 348 -26.06 -8.50 -31.59
C ALA A 348 -26.89 -7.47 -30.82
N THR A 349 -28.15 -7.33 -31.20
CA THR A 349 -29.14 -6.68 -30.33
C THR A 349 -29.54 -7.70 -29.27
N ALA A 350 -29.39 -7.36 -28.00
CA ALA A 350 -29.89 -8.21 -26.93
C ALA A 350 -31.43 -8.20 -26.96
N GLU A 351 -32.03 -9.28 -27.46
CA GLU A 351 -33.48 -9.47 -27.43
C GLU A 351 -33.85 -10.41 -26.27
N ALA A 352 -34.69 -9.93 -25.36
CA ALA A 352 -35.27 -10.75 -24.31
C ALA A 352 -36.67 -11.17 -24.72
N PHE A 353 -36.90 -12.48 -24.82
CA PHE A 353 -38.23 -13.04 -25.04
C PHE A 353 -38.74 -13.66 -23.73
N ALA A 354 -39.96 -13.32 -23.35
CA ALA A 354 -40.68 -13.98 -22.27
C ALA A 354 -41.87 -14.72 -22.86
N THR A 355 -41.84 -16.06 -22.80
CA THR A 355 -43.00 -16.88 -23.16
C THR A 355 -43.84 -17.09 -21.91
N TYR A 356 -45.07 -16.61 -21.93
CA TYR A 356 -46.07 -16.88 -20.89
C TYR A 356 -47.17 -17.78 -21.46
N GLY A 357 -47.65 -18.71 -20.64
CA GLY A 357 -48.75 -19.61 -20.96
C GLY A 357 -49.48 -20.00 -19.68
N VAL A 358 -50.77 -20.29 -19.80
CA VAL A 358 -51.58 -20.86 -18.72
C VAL A 358 -51.73 -22.35 -19.03
N VAL A 359 -51.38 -23.21 -18.08
CA VAL A 359 -51.71 -24.63 -18.16
C VAL A 359 -53.14 -24.76 -17.64
N ASP A 360 -54.11 -24.91 -18.53
CA ASP A 360 -55.49 -25.17 -18.13
C ASP A 360 -55.60 -26.56 -17.47
N ASN A 361 -56.37 -26.59 -16.38
CA ASN A 361 -56.61 -27.73 -15.49
C ASN A 361 -57.03 -28.99 -16.26
N GLY A 362 -56.46 -30.14 -15.86
CA GLY A 362 -56.88 -31.47 -16.32
C GLY A 362 -58.30 -31.84 -15.93
#